data_AF-A0A7V3I848-F1
#
_entry.id   AF-A0A7V3I848-F1
#
_cell.length_a   1.000
_cell.length_b   1.000
_cell.length_c   1.000
_cell.angle_alpha   90.00
_cell.angle_beta   90.00
_cell.angle_gamma   90.00
#
_symmetry.space_group_name_H-M   'P 1'
#
loop_
_entity.id
_entity.type
_entity.pdbx_description
1 polymer ?
#
loop_
_entity_poly.entity_id
_entity_poly.type
_entity_poly.pdbx_seq_one_letter_code
_entity_poly.pdbx_strand_id
1 'polypeptide(L)'
;MPQIPATVIDAADIRAHECLLPSSEAVSEIAARLAELMHLPSLGPDGRPMNYGLVIKGGALLDGDATLAELDLPSPLVMRLVPEISAGADEVESAEEIDSDDESECFGPTDVREIVISEPVALVHDTDLELRPDVRIDAEVHKRIEAFALANRNKECAGLLLGSVDSEGKGRIIHIKAAIPAESAVGTRASVRIPLDAWEEMLCVRDRDYGDLRILGWFHSHAGWGVFMSDADVFIHRHFFPHPNMVAYVLDPTTGRDGFFYWHDGKIGVCPSYGLVGTPRDLKPHHRPREKPRKVEPVPRAEEEGELTVKPRRFDVRNVVIAALALVTLYLAFAGAAVQRNAAREPVVSAPPTGNVVETREVPPAGDTIYAIKHNDNPWRICNRVYGDGELGPYLMRYNGLKPNPCLQVGQRIKLPPKATLKKLAER
;
A
#
# COMPACT_ATOMS: atom_id res chain seq x y z
N MET A 1 22.94 -32.31 -6.12
CA MET A 1 23.93 -31.24 -6.36
C MET A 1 24.66 -30.91 -5.04
N PRO A 2 25.77 -30.13 -4.98
CA PRO A 2 26.28 -29.67 -3.69
C PRO A 2 25.18 -28.90 -2.95
N GLN A 3 24.98 -29.22 -1.68
CA GLN A 3 23.94 -28.62 -0.84
C GLN A 3 24.58 -27.91 0.34
N ILE A 4 24.03 -26.75 0.69
CA ILE A 4 24.46 -25.94 1.82
C ILE A 4 23.40 -26.05 2.92
N PRO A 5 23.76 -26.51 4.12
CA PRO A 5 22.86 -26.50 5.26
C PRO A 5 22.60 -25.05 5.71
N ALA A 6 21.34 -24.71 5.92
CA ALA A 6 20.93 -23.39 6.37
C ALA A 6 19.71 -23.47 7.29
N THR A 7 19.63 -22.56 8.25
CA THR A 7 18.38 -22.29 8.99
C THR A 7 17.67 -21.13 8.32
N VAL A 8 16.46 -21.35 7.79
CA VAL A 8 15.63 -20.31 7.17
C VAL A 8 14.49 -19.95 8.11
N ILE A 9 14.37 -18.66 8.42
CA ILE A 9 13.39 -18.09 9.34
C ILE A 9 12.37 -17.26 8.53
N ASP A 10 11.11 -17.20 8.97
CA ASP A 10 10.17 -16.23 8.40
C ASP A 10 10.55 -14.77 8.71
N ALA A 11 9.99 -13.83 7.94
CA ALA A 11 10.29 -12.40 8.03
C ALA A 11 10.06 -11.79 9.43
N ALA A 12 9.21 -12.40 10.25
CA ALA A 12 8.80 -11.87 11.55
C ALA A 12 9.35 -12.69 12.73
N ASP A 13 10.32 -13.58 12.48
CA ASP A 13 10.98 -14.45 13.45
C ASP A 13 10.02 -15.33 14.28
N ILE A 14 8.98 -15.89 13.66
CA ILE A 14 7.99 -16.74 14.33
C ILE A 14 8.40 -18.22 14.27
N ARG A 15 8.88 -18.67 13.10
CA ARG A 15 9.21 -20.06 12.79
C ARG A 15 10.53 -20.13 12.03
N ALA A 16 11.25 -21.22 12.27
CA ALA A 16 12.47 -21.59 11.57
C ALA A 16 12.34 -22.97 10.94
N HIS A 17 13.04 -23.18 9.85
CA HIS A 17 13.18 -24.46 9.17
C HIS A 17 14.66 -24.76 8.95
N GLU A 18 15.04 -26.02 9.18
CA GLU A 18 16.34 -26.52 8.76
C GLU A 18 16.24 -26.98 7.31
N CYS A 19 17.15 -26.45 6.48
CA CYS A 19 17.10 -26.61 5.04
C CYS A 19 18.43 -27.15 4.49
N LEU A 20 18.35 -27.95 3.43
CA LEU A 20 19.47 -28.22 2.53
C LEU A 20 19.20 -27.53 1.21
N LEU A 21 19.92 -26.43 0.97
CA LEU A 21 19.72 -25.57 -0.20
C LEU A 21 20.69 -25.96 -1.32
N PRO A 22 20.25 -26.06 -2.59
CA PRO A 22 21.14 -26.31 -3.69
C PRO A 22 22.10 -25.12 -3.86
N SER A 23 23.40 -25.38 -4.02
CA SER A 23 24.38 -24.28 -4.07
C SER A 23 24.53 -23.64 -5.45
N SER A 24 23.99 -24.27 -6.50
CA SER A 24 24.17 -23.88 -7.91
C SER A 24 22.96 -23.18 -8.53
N GLU A 25 21.83 -23.13 -7.83
CA GLU A 25 20.63 -22.44 -8.32
C GLU A 25 20.69 -20.97 -7.92
N ALA A 26 19.99 -20.12 -8.67
CA ALA A 26 19.88 -18.71 -8.37
C ALA A 26 19.16 -18.49 -7.03
N VAL A 27 19.64 -17.53 -6.23
CA VAL A 27 19.06 -17.20 -4.92
C VAL A 27 17.58 -16.85 -5.03
N SER A 28 17.17 -16.12 -6.08
CA SER A 28 15.77 -15.75 -6.32
C SER A 28 14.86 -16.98 -6.52
N GLU A 29 15.32 -17.99 -7.26
CA GLU A 29 14.59 -19.24 -7.47
C GLU A 29 14.51 -20.08 -6.19
N ILE A 30 15.60 -20.10 -5.41
CA ILE A 30 15.62 -20.73 -4.09
C ILE A 30 14.61 -20.04 -3.17
N ALA A 31 14.58 -18.70 -3.14
CA ALA A 31 13.67 -17.92 -2.32
C ALA A 31 12.20 -18.18 -2.69
N ALA A 32 11.87 -18.15 -3.99
CA ALA A 32 10.53 -18.45 -4.48
C ALA A 32 10.09 -19.88 -4.11
N ARG A 33 10.98 -20.86 -4.26
CA ARG A 33 10.69 -22.25 -3.90
C ARG A 33 10.53 -22.43 -2.40
N LEU A 34 11.36 -21.79 -1.58
CA LEU A 34 11.20 -21.78 -0.13
C LEU A 34 9.87 -21.17 0.30
N ALA A 35 9.44 -20.07 -0.34
CA ALA A 35 8.15 -19.45 -0.06
C ALA A 35 6.99 -20.44 -0.28
N GLU A 36 7.01 -21.18 -1.39
CA GLU A 36 6.01 -22.24 -1.66
C GLU A 36 6.04 -23.34 -0.60
N LEU A 37 7.23 -23.86 -0.27
CA LEU A 37 7.41 -24.92 0.72
C LEU A 37 7.03 -24.49 2.15
N MET A 38 7.19 -23.20 2.47
CA MET A 38 6.76 -22.59 3.72
C MET A 38 5.28 -22.15 3.70
N HIS A 39 4.55 -22.45 2.62
CA HIS A 39 3.14 -22.08 2.41
C HIS A 39 2.86 -20.57 2.48
N LEU A 40 3.83 -19.76 2.08
CA LEU A 40 3.66 -18.32 1.87
C LEU A 40 2.93 -18.06 0.54
N PRO A 41 2.22 -16.94 0.41
CA PRO A 41 1.43 -16.67 -0.79
C PRO A 41 2.31 -16.47 -2.02
N SER A 42 1.98 -17.14 -3.13
CA SER A 42 2.66 -16.94 -4.41
C SER A 42 2.14 -15.73 -5.19
N LEU A 43 0.93 -15.26 -4.87
CA LEU A 43 0.29 -14.08 -5.47
C LEU A 43 -0.03 -13.05 -4.40
N GLY A 44 0.17 -11.77 -4.73
CA GLY A 44 -0.16 -10.63 -3.92
C GLY A 44 -1.67 -10.32 -3.90
N PRO A 45 -2.08 -9.30 -3.13
CA PRO A 45 -3.49 -8.88 -3.06
C PRO A 45 -4.03 -8.35 -4.39
N ASP A 46 -3.14 -7.90 -5.27
CA ASP A 46 -3.41 -7.44 -6.64
C ASP A 46 -3.44 -8.59 -7.67
N GLY A 47 -3.17 -9.82 -7.24
CA GLY A 47 -3.09 -11.01 -8.07
C GLY A 47 -1.79 -11.14 -8.87
N ARG A 48 -0.79 -10.29 -8.63
CA ARG A 48 0.54 -10.40 -9.26
C ARG A 48 1.44 -11.38 -8.50
N PRO A 49 2.42 -12.01 -9.15
CA PRO A 49 3.41 -12.85 -8.46
C PRO A 49 4.13 -12.08 -7.34
N MET A 50 4.28 -12.73 -6.20
CA MET A 50 5.05 -12.21 -5.07
C MET A 50 6.55 -12.40 -5.32
N ASN A 51 7.33 -11.36 -5.06
CA ASN A 51 8.80 -11.44 -5.04
C ASN A 51 9.29 -11.75 -3.62
N TYR A 52 10.28 -12.64 -3.50
CA TYR A 52 10.87 -13.04 -2.23
C TYR A 52 12.40 -12.96 -2.29
N GLY A 53 13.01 -12.56 -1.18
CA GLY A 53 14.45 -12.48 -1.01
C GLY A 53 14.94 -13.21 0.24
N LEU A 54 16.25 -13.46 0.28
CA LEU A 54 16.93 -14.07 1.43
C LEU A 54 17.88 -13.06 2.06
N VAL A 55 17.64 -12.70 3.32
CA VAL A 55 18.48 -11.79 4.09
C VAL A 55 19.26 -12.59 5.14
N ILE A 56 20.59 -12.51 5.15
CA ILE A 56 21.40 -13.12 6.20
C ILE A 56 21.06 -12.46 7.54
N LYS A 57 20.83 -13.26 8.59
CA LYS A 57 20.58 -12.73 9.94
C LYS A 57 21.82 -11.99 10.45
N GLY A 58 21.67 -10.70 10.78
CA GLY A 58 22.77 -9.79 11.11
C GLY A 58 23.67 -9.42 9.92
N GLY A 59 23.23 -9.70 8.69
CA GLY A 59 24.00 -9.49 7.46
C GLY A 59 23.14 -8.91 6.33
N ALA A 60 23.58 -9.15 5.09
CA ALA A 60 23.04 -8.51 3.90
C ALA A 60 21.94 -9.32 3.21
N LEU A 61 21.16 -8.65 2.36
CA LEU A 61 20.33 -9.27 1.33
C LEU A 61 21.24 -9.98 0.31
N LEU A 62 20.93 -11.23 0.01
CA LEU A 62 21.63 -11.97 -1.03
C LEU A 62 21.20 -11.50 -2.42
N ASP A 63 22.16 -11.36 -3.33
CA ASP A 63 21.90 -11.06 -4.74
C ASP A 63 21.07 -12.20 -5.37
N GLY A 64 19.91 -11.84 -5.93
CA GLY A 64 18.93 -12.79 -6.47
C GLY A 64 19.42 -13.55 -7.71
N ASP A 65 20.35 -12.97 -8.47
CA ASP A 65 20.88 -13.55 -9.71
C ASP A 65 22.12 -14.42 -9.46
N ALA A 66 22.76 -14.26 -8.30
CA ALA A 66 23.91 -15.06 -7.89
C ALA A 66 23.48 -16.45 -7.42
N THR A 67 24.44 -17.38 -7.38
CA THR A 67 24.28 -18.69 -6.76
C THR A 67 24.90 -18.71 -5.36
N LEU A 68 24.43 -19.57 -4.45
CA LEU A 68 25.00 -19.65 -3.10
C LEU A 68 26.49 -20.07 -3.11
N ALA A 69 26.97 -20.76 -4.15
CA ALA A 69 28.37 -21.15 -4.29
C ALA A 69 29.31 -19.99 -4.64
N GLU A 70 28.78 -18.90 -5.19
CA GLU A 70 29.55 -17.70 -5.57
C GLU A 70 29.70 -16.69 -4.41
N LEU A 71 28.88 -16.86 -3.37
CA LEU A 71 28.79 -15.94 -2.25
C LEU A 71 29.69 -16.35 -1.07
N ASP A 72 30.26 -15.36 -0.40
CA ASP A 72 30.99 -15.56 0.86
C ASP A 72 30.00 -15.67 2.03
N LEU A 73 29.55 -16.89 2.31
CA LEU A 73 28.47 -17.15 3.26
C LEU A 73 29.02 -17.50 4.66
N PRO A 74 28.40 -16.98 5.75
CA PRO A 74 28.76 -17.34 7.11
C PRO A 74 28.40 -18.80 7.42
N SER A 75 29.09 -19.38 8.40
CA SER A 75 28.79 -20.70 8.95
C SER A 75 28.68 -20.61 10.48
N PRO A 76 27.52 -20.95 11.09
CA PRO A 76 26.30 -21.46 10.46
C PRO A 76 25.57 -20.41 9.62
N LEU A 77 24.92 -20.84 8.54
CA LEU A 77 24.13 -19.98 7.66
C LEU A 77 22.70 -19.86 8.20
N VAL A 78 22.35 -18.66 8.67
CA VAL A 78 21.00 -18.34 9.15
C VAL A 78 20.45 -17.18 8.34
N MET A 79 19.28 -17.36 7.73
CA MET A 79 18.67 -16.37 6.83
C MET A 79 17.21 -16.15 7.17
N ARG A 80 16.67 -15.01 6.76
CA ARG A 80 15.24 -14.71 6.75
C ARG A 80 14.74 -14.69 5.32
N LEU A 81 13.63 -15.39 5.08
CA LEU A 81 12.87 -15.27 3.85
C LEU A 81 11.91 -14.08 3.98
N VAL A 82 12.09 -13.05 3.15
CA VAL A 82 11.31 -11.81 3.21
C VAL A 82 10.55 -11.56 1.91
N PRO A 83 9.30 -11.08 1.97
CA PRO A 83 8.53 -10.72 0.79
C PRO A 83 8.71 -9.25 0.40
N GLU A 84 8.68 -8.93 -0.89
CA GLU A 84 8.32 -7.57 -1.30
C GLU A 84 6.81 -7.38 -1.13
N ILE A 85 6.38 -6.35 -0.39
CA ILE A 85 4.97 -6.12 -0.07
C ILE A 85 4.55 -4.69 -0.35
N SER A 86 3.28 -4.49 -0.72
CA SER A 86 2.67 -3.16 -0.89
C SER A 86 1.39 -3.04 -0.05
N ALA A 87 1.38 -2.11 0.89
CA ALA A 87 0.23 -1.76 1.72
C ALA A 87 -0.54 -0.58 1.12
N GLY A 88 -1.78 -0.38 1.57
CA GLY A 88 -2.68 0.67 1.10
C GLY A 88 -3.62 0.24 -0.03
N ALA A 89 -4.23 1.19 -0.72
CA ALA A 89 -5.09 0.97 -1.87
C ALA A 89 -4.28 0.93 -3.17
N ASP A 90 -4.68 0.06 -4.10
CA ASP A 90 -4.16 0.08 -5.46
C ASP A 90 -4.51 1.41 -6.13
N GLU A 91 -3.53 2.31 -6.26
CA GLU A 91 -3.57 3.26 -7.37
C GLU A 91 -3.47 2.41 -8.62
N VAL A 92 -4.59 2.26 -9.33
CA VAL A 92 -4.55 1.81 -10.72
C VAL A 92 -3.80 2.91 -11.46
N GLU A 93 -2.48 2.82 -11.52
CA GLU A 93 -1.72 3.51 -12.54
C GLU A 93 -2.37 3.10 -13.85
N SER A 94 -2.96 4.08 -14.54
CA SER A 94 -3.39 3.90 -15.92
C SER A 94 -2.21 3.30 -16.64
N ALA A 95 -2.34 2.06 -17.10
CA ALA A 95 -1.34 1.40 -17.91
C ALA A 95 -0.95 2.36 -19.03
N GLU A 96 0.22 2.98 -18.93
CA GLU A 96 0.93 3.38 -20.12
C GLU A 96 1.16 2.07 -20.88
N GLU A 97 0.62 1.98 -22.09
CA GLU A 97 0.94 0.92 -23.03
C GLU A 97 2.47 0.96 -23.22
N ILE A 98 3.17 0.15 -22.42
CA ILE A 98 4.55 -0.22 -22.70
C ILE A 98 4.47 -0.99 -24.01
N ASP A 99 5.11 -0.43 -25.03
CA ASP A 99 5.28 -1.03 -26.35
C ASP A 99 5.75 -2.47 -26.16
N SER A 100 4.92 -3.40 -26.59
CA SER A 100 5.11 -4.83 -26.43
C SER A 100 6.21 -5.29 -27.39
N ASP A 101 7.46 -5.13 -26.98
CA ASP A 101 8.63 -5.76 -27.61
C ASP A 101 9.67 -6.18 -26.54
N ASP A 102 9.20 -6.54 -25.34
CA ASP A 102 10.00 -7.33 -24.41
C ASP A 102 9.19 -8.58 -24.06
N GLU A 103 9.58 -9.69 -24.67
CA GLU A 103 9.13 -11.02 -24.29
C GLU A 103 9.58 -11.26 -22.85
N SER A 104 8.74 -10.88 -21.89
CA SER A 104 8.83 -11.36 -20.52
C SER A 104 8.73 -12.87 -20.59
N GLU A 105 9.89 -13.52 -20.45
CA GLU A 105 9.98 -14.96 -20.29
C GLU A 105 9.05 -15.36 -19.15
N CYS A 106 7.97 -16.04 -19.50
CA CYS A 106 7.18 -16.77 -18.53
C CYS A 106 8.11 -17.84 -17.94
N PHE A 107 8.70 -17.56 -16.78
CA PHE A 107 9.37 -18.57 -15.99
C PHE A 107 8.39 -19.72 -15.78
N GLY A 108 8.63 -20.83 -16.49
CA GLY A 108 7.94 -22.09 -16.25
C GLY A 108 8.20 -22.57 -14.83
N PRO A 109 7.52 -23.63 -14.35
CA PRO A 109 7.79 -24.19 -13.03
C PRO A 109 9.27 -24.59 -12.96
N THR A 110 10.08 -23.78 -12.28
CA THR A 110 11.51 -24.02 -12.08
C THR A 110 11.63 -25.28 -11.25
N ASP A 111 12.28 -26.29 -11.82
CA ASP A 111 12.41 -27.61 -11.22
C ASP A 111 13.47 -27.61 -10.10
N VAL A 112 13.39 -26.66 -9.17
CA VAL A 112 14.14 -26.63 -7.91
C VAL A 112 13.56 -27.74 -7.00
N ARG A 113 13.69 -28.99 -7.45
CA ARG A 113 13.13 -30.18 -6.78
C ARG A 113 13.99 -30.67 -5.62
N GLU A 114 15.20 -30.14 -5.45
CA GLU A 114 16.19 -30.65 -4.48
C GLU A 114 16.25 -29.90 -3.14
N ILE A 115 15.37 -28.92 -2.86
CA ILE A 115 15.33 -28.31 -1.51
C ILE A 115 14.68 -29.29 -0.54
N VAL A 116 15.45 -29.73 0.45
CA VAL A 116 14.93 -30.46 1.61
C VAL A 116 14.66 -29.46 2.72
N ILE A 117 13.45 -29.47 3.27
CA ILE A 117 13.02 -28.58 4.35
C ILE A 117 12.47 -29.41 5.52
N SER A 118 12.81 -29.05 6.75
CA SER A 118 12.26 -29.67 7.95
C SER A 118 10.83 -29.19 8.22
N GLU A 119 10.13 -29.90 9.10
CA GLU A 119 8.96 -29.33 9.80
C GLU A 119 9.33 -28.01 10.50
N PRO A 120 8.39 -27.05 10.61
CA PRO A 120 8.64 -25.77 11.24
C PRO A 120 8.92 -25.93 12.74
N VAL A 121 10.01 -25.33 13.20
CA VAL A 121 10.32 -25.12 14.62
C VAL A 121 9.82 -23.74 15.02
N ALA A 122 8.91 -23.68 15.99
CA ALA A 122 8.47 -22.39 16.53
C ALA A 122 9.62 -21.72 17.29
N LEU A 123 9.88 -20.44 16.99
CA LEU A 123 10.81 -19.58 17.73
C LEU A 123 10.09 -18.82 18.86
N VAL A 124 8.77 -18.76 18.79
CA VAL A 124 7.88 -18.14 19.75
C VAL A 124 7.02 -19.21 20.41
N HIS A 125 7.00 -19.20 21.74
CA HIS A 125 6.23 -20.15 22.55
C HIS A 125 5.30 -19.41 23.53
N ASP A 126 4.46 -18.53 22.98
CA ASP A 126 3.53 -17.76 23.80
C ASP A 126 2.41 -18.65 24.37
N THR A 127 2.15 -18.48 25.66
CA THR A 127 1.03 -19.10 26.37
C THR A 127 -0.12 -18.11 26.48
N ASP A 128 -1.27 -18.55 27.02
CA ASP A 128 -2.38 -17.64 27.35
C ASP A 128 -2.94 -16.85 26.15
N LEU A 129 -2.91 -17.45 24.95
CA LEU A 129 -3.43 -16.84 23.72
C LEU A 129 -4.95 -16.55 23.76
N GLU A 130 -5.65 -17.18 24.70
CA GLU A 130 -7.07 -16.98 24.99
C GLU A 130 -7.34 -15.73 25.85
N LEU A 131 -6.33 -15.19 26.55
CA LEU A 131 -6.52 -13.98 27.34
C LEU A 131 -6.77 -12.78 26.43
N ARG A 132 -7.55 -11.82 26.93
CA ARG A 132 -7.82 -10.59 26.20
C ARG A 132 -6.50 -9.82 26.00
N PRO A 133 -6.15 -9.43 24.77
CA PRO A 133 -4.97 -8.63 24.53
C PRO A 133 -5.17 -7.19 25.02
N ASP A 134 -4.13 -6.66 25.66
CA ASP A 134 -3.98 -5.26 26.08
C ASP A 134 -2.77 -4.67 25.33
N VAL A 135 -3.03 -3.82 24.34
CA VAL A 135 -1.96 -3.22 23.53
C VAL A 135 -1.46 -1.97 24.23
N ARG A 136 -0.15 -1.89 24.45
CA ARG A 136 0.53 -0.74 25.03
C ARG A 136 1.65 -0.29 24.09
N ILE A 137 1.88 1.00 23.97
CA ILE A 137 3.01 1.56 23.22
C ILE A 137 3.70 2.63 24.05
N ASP A 138 5.02 2.61 24.06
CA ASP A 138 5.80 3.68 24.66
C ASP A 138 5.52 5.00 23.96
N ALA A 139 5.23 6.05 24.74
CA ALA A 139 4.86 7.37 24.22
C ALA A 139 5.94 7.98 23.33
N GLU A 140 7.21 7.67 23.57
CA GLU A 140 8.31 8.10 22.70
C GLU A 140 8.31 7.36 21.37
N VAL A 141 7.98 6.07 21.36
CA VAL A 141 7.85 5.28 20.12
C VAL A 141 6.68 5.80 19.29
N HIS A 142 5.54 6.07 19.93
CA HIS A 142 4.38 6.69 19.31
C HIS A 142 4.74 8.02 18.63
N LYS A 143 5.45 8.91 19.34
CA LYS A 143 5.95 10.18 18.78
C LYS A 143 6.92 10.01 17.63
N ARG A 144 7.83 9.02 17.70
CA ARG A 144 8.77 8.72 16.61
C ARG A 144 8.04 8.29 15.34
N ILE A 145 7.02 7.44 15.46
CA ILE A 145 6.18 7.05 14.31
C ILE A 145 5.43 8.27 13.76
N GLU A 146 4.83 9.10 14.62
CA GLU A 146 4.15 10.33 14.18
C GLU A 146 5.11 11.28 13.45
N ALA A 147 6.31 11.51 14.00
CA ALA A 147 7.32 12.36 13.39
C ALA A 147 7.78 11.84 12.02
N PHE A 148 7.97 10.52 11.89
CA PHE A 148 8.32 9.88 10.61
C PHE A 148 7.24 10.09 9.56
N ALA A 149 5.97 9.83 9.90
CA ALA A 149 4.85 10.04 8.98
C ALA A 149 4.63 11.54 8.64
N LEU A 150 4.88 12.44 9.59
CA LEU A 150 4.76 13.89 9.37
C LEU A 150 5.84 14.47 8.47
N ALA A 151 7.02 13.83 8.37
CA ALA A 151 8.10 14.28 7.49
C ALA A 151 7.63 14.38 6.04
N ASN A 152 6.71 13.51 5.61
CA ASN A 152 6.00 13.65 4.34
C ASN A 152 4.55 13.16 4.43
N ARG A 153 3.67 13.99 4.99
CA ARG A 153 2.22 13.70 5.16
C ARG A 153 1.43 13.39 3.87
N ASN A 154 2.02 13.60 2.70
CA ASN A 154 1.37 13.36 1.40
C ASN A 154 1.68 11.97 0.84
N LYS A 155 2.59 11.22 1.49
CA LYS A 155 2.96 9.87 1.11
C LYS A 155 2.73 8.92 2.28
N GLU A 156 2.29 7.72 1.97
CA GLU A 156 2.25 6.64 2.94
C GLU A 156 3.67 6.17 3.26
N CYS A 157 3.87 5.70 4.49
CA CYS A 157 5.15 5.21 5.00
C CYS A 157 4.88 3.99 5.87
N ALA A 158 5.88 3.13 6.10
CA ALA A 158 5.71 1.93 6.90
C ALA A 158 6.95 1.62 7.76
N GLY A 159 6.85 0.59 8.60
CA GLY A 159 7.97 0.05 9.36
C GLY A 159 7.56 -1.07 10.32
N LEU A 160 8.53 -1.60 11.05
CA LEU A 160 8.32 -2.68 12.03
C LEU A 160 8.04 -2.14 13.43
N LEU A 161 7.26 -2.91 14.19
CA LEU A 161 7.00 -2.69 15.61
C LEU A 161 7.66 -3.80 16.43
N LEU A 162 8.37 -3.42 17.49
CA LEU A 162 9.12 -4.35 18.33
C LEU A 162 8.78 -4.17 19.80
N GLY A 163 8.85 -5.26 20.57
CA GLY A 163 8.56 -5.21 22.00
C GLY A 163 8.56 -6.55 22.71
N SER A 164 7.79 -6.63 23.80
CA SER A 164 7.59 -7.84 24.59
C SER A 164 6.11 -8.19 24.75
N VAL A 165 5.85 -9.45 25.06
CA VAL A 165 4.54 -9.94 25.48
C VAL A 165 4.66 -10.45 26.89
N ASP A 166 3.78 -9.98 27.77
CA ASP A 166 3.77 -10.33 29.18
C ASP A 166 2.33 -10.68 29.62
N SER A 167 2.18 -11.60 30.58
CA SER A 167 0.87 -11.92 31.18
C SER A 167 0.72 -11.17 32.51
N GLU A 168 -0.25 -10.24 32.61
CA GLU A 168 -0.58 -9.55 33.86
C GLU A 168 -2.06 -9.77 34.22
N GLY A 169 -2.29 -10.43 35.36
CA GLY A 169 -3.64 -10.67 35.88
C GLY A 169 -4.49 -11.53 34.94
N LYS A 170 -5.48 -10.90 34.26
CA LYS A 170 -6.37 -11.56 33.28
C LYS A 170 -6.14 -11.08 31.84
N GLY A 171 -5.11 -10.27 31.60
CA GLY A 171 -4.79 -9.72 30.30
C GLY A 171 -3.44 -10.21 29.80
N ARG A 172 -3.33 -10.32 28.48
CA ARG A 172 -2.05 -10.54 27.80
C ARG A 172 -1.59 -9.20 27.22
N ILE A 173 -0.51 -8.66 27.75
CA ILE A 173 -0.01 -7.35 27.36
C ILE A 173 0.91 -7.50 26.16
N ILE A 174 0.58 -6.78 25.09
CA ILE A 174 1.44 -6.63 23.91
C ILE A 174 2.04 -5.23 24.04
N HIS A 175 3.29 -5.14 24.50
CA HIS A 175 3.95 -3.85 24.79
C HIS A 175 4.96 -3.51 23.70
N ILE A 176 4.62 -2.54 22.86
CA ILE A 176 5.47 -1.97 21.83
C ILE A 176 6.47 -1.00 22.48
N LYS A 177 7.76 -1.33 22.37
CA LYS A 177 8.89 -0.64 23.01
C LYS A 177 9.85 0.00 22.01
N ALA A 178 9.76 -0.40 20.74
CA ALA A 178 10.52 0.21 19.66
C ALA A 178 9.76 0.15 18.34
N ALA A 179 10.15 1.02 17.41
CA ALA A 179 9.72 1.00 16.03
C ALA A 179 10.92 1.27 15.13
N ILE A 180 10.98 0.57 14.01
CA ILE A 180 12.03 0.71 12.99
C ILE A 180 11.33 1.16 11.69
N PRO A 181 11.47 2.43 11.30
CA PRO A 181 10.95 2.91 10.03
C PRO A 181 11.61 2.21 8.84
N ALA A 182 10.82 1.92 7.80
CA ALA A 182 11.33 1.47 6.50
C ALA A 182 11.77 2.70 5.70
N GLU A 183 13.01 3.14 5.86
CA GLU A 183 13.50 4.39 5.23
C GLU A 183 13.53 4.29 3.70
N SER A 184 13.91 3.13 3.17
CA SER A 184 13.90 2.85 1.72
C SER A 184 12.54 2.40 1.16
N ALA A 185 11.46 2.46 1.96
CA ALA A 185 10.12 2.18 1.44
C ALA A 185 9.65 3.26 0.45
N VAL A 186 8.94 2.83 -0.60
CA VAL A 186 8.46 3.73 -1.65
C VAL A 186 6.98 4.01 -1.45
N GLY A 187 6.71 5.21 -0.90
CA GLY A 187 5.35 5.72 -0.67
C GLY A 187 4.77 6.49 -1.85
N THR A 188 3.48 6.23 -2.13
CA THR A 188 2.56 7.05 -2.93
C THR A 188 1.51 7.68 -2.00
N ARG A 189 0.48 8.34 -2.54
CA ARG A 189 -0.59 8.92 -1.72
C ARG A 189 -1.52 7.86 -1.13
N ALA A 190 -1.66 6.72 -1.77
CA ALA A 190 -2.60 5.68 -1.34
C ALA A 190 -1.95 4.32 -1.07
N SER A 191 -0.65 4.18 -1.29
CA SER A 191 0.07 2.95 -1.03
C SER A 191 1.50 3.17 -0.58
N VAL A 192 2.08 2.17 0.09
CA VAL A 192 3.51 2.11 0.41
C VAL A 192 4.05 0.71 0.12
N ARG A 193 5.09 0.66 -0.72
CA ARG A 193 5.83 -0.56 -1.02
C ARG A 193 7.05 -0.69 -0.12
N ILE A 194 7.22 -1.86 0.48
CA ILE A 194 8.40 -2.27 1.24
C ILE A 194 9.20 -3.25 0.37
N PRO A 195 10.20 -2.76 -0.37
CA PRO A 195 11.10 -3.59 -1.17
C PRO A 195 12.05 -4.44 -0.30
N LEU A 196 12.77 -5.38 -0.94
CA LEU A 196 13.66 -6.32 -0.24
C LEU A 196 14.83 -5.64 0.49
N ASP A 197 15.37 -4.56 -0.07
CA ASP A 197 16.40 -3.70 0.54
C ASP A 197 15.87 -2.97 1.78
N ALA A 198 14.63 -2.48 1.76
CA ALA A 198 14.00 -1.91 2.95
C ALA A 198 13.82 -2.95 4.07
N TRP A 199 13.54 -4.22 3.72
CA TRP A 199 13.53 -5.31 4.70
C TRP A 199 14.91 -5.58 5.29
N GLU A 200 15.95 -5.66 4.46
CA GLU A 200 17.35 -5.81 4.89
C GLU A 200 17.72 -4.71 5.90
N GLU A 201 17.48 -3.44 5.55
CA GLU A 201 17.76 -2.30 6.42
C GLU A 201 17.08 -2.43 7.79
N MET A 202 15.77 -2.70 7.79
CA MET A 202 15.01 -2.85 9.03
C MET A 202 15.49 -4.04 9.86
N LEU A 203 15.78 -5.17 9.23
CA LEU A 203 16.24 -6.39 9.91
C LEU A 203 17.66 -6.25 10.46
N CYS A 204 18.54 -5.53 9.76
CA CYS A 204 19.88 -5.19 10.24
C CYS A 204 19.80 -4.30 11.49
N VAL A 205 18.95 -3.28 11.50
CA VAL A 205 18.68 -2.46 12.70
C VAL A 205 18.10 -3.31 13.82
N ARG A 206 17.12 -4.19 13.52
CA ARG A 206 16.52 -5.11 14.49
C ARG A 206 17.57 -6.01 15.14
N ASP A 207 18.46 -6.61 14.36
CA ASP A 207 19.48 -7.53 14.86
C ASP A 207 20.58 -6.81 15.66
N ARG A 208 20.96 -5.59 15.23
CA ARG A 208 22.01 -4.80 15.88
C ARG A 208 21.55 -4.14 17.18
N ASP A 209 20.38 -3.51 17.17
CA ASP A 209 19.95 -2.58 18.21
C ASP A 209 18.84 -3.15 19.12
N TYR A 210 18.12 -4.19 18.66
CA TYR A 210 16.89 -4.69 19.31
C TYR A 210 16.84 -6.23 19.40
N GLY A 211 17.99 -6.89 19.55
CA GLY A 211 18.08 -8.36 19.56
C GLY A 211 17.32 -9.05 20.71
N ASP A 212 16.98 -8.32 21.78
CA ASP A 212 16.18 -8.77 22.91
C ASP A 212 14.67 -8.54 22.74
N LEU A 213 14.26 -7.73 21.76
CA LEU A 213 12.87 -7.47 21.45
C LEU A 213 12.38 -8.37 20.32
N ARG A 214 11.09 -8.72 20.38
CA ARG A 214 10.41 -9.47 19.33
C ARG A 214 9.79 -8.52 18.32
N ILE A 215 9.71 -8.93 17.06
CA ILE A 215 8.82 -8.29 16.09
C ILE A 215 7.38 -8.60 16.53
N LEU A 216 6.63 -7.54 16.85
CA LEU A 216 5.23 -7.59 17.27
C LEU A 216 4.29 -7.04 16.20
N GLY A 217 4.76 -6.94 14.96
CA GLY A 217 3.97 -6.52 13.82
C GLY A 217 4.58 -5.31 13.12
N TRP A 218 3.72 -4.46 12.59
CA TRP A 218 4.12 -3.41 11.66
C TRP A 218 3.24 -2.18 11.82
N PHE A 219 3.72 -1.05 11.32
CA PHE A 219 2.93 0.14 11.17
C PHE A 219 2.94 0.63 9.73
N HIS A 220 1.87 1.32 9.36
CA HIS A 220 1.86 2.17 8.17
C HIS A 220 1.03 3.43 8.38
N SER A 221 1.18 4.38 7.47
CA SER A 221 0.39 5.60 7.46
C SER A 221 -0.56 5.65 6.27
N HIS A 222 -1.68 6.34 6.45
CA HIS A 222 -2.58 6.71 5.36
C HIS A 222 -2.55 8.22 5.15
N ALA A 223 -2.30 8.68 3.92
CA ALA A 223 -2.20 10.11 3.62
C ALA A 223 -3.57 10.80 3.47
N GLY A 224 -4.36 10.82 4.56
CA GLY A 224 -5.66 11.48 4.66
C GLY A 224 -6.89 10.59 4.42
N TRP A 225 -6.71 9.27 4.35
CA TRP A 225 -7.80 8.31 4.19
C TRP A 225 -8.47 7.91 5.52
N GLY A 226 -7.87 8.27 6.66
CA GLY A 226 -8.29 7.83 7.98
C GLY A 226 -7.68 6.49 8.39
N VAL A 227 -8.16 5.94 9.50
CA VAL A 227 -7.58 4.76 10.17
C VAL A 227 -8.47 3.54 9.91
N PHE A 228 -8.01 2.66 9.02
CA PHE A 228 -8.64 1.38 8.68
C PHE A 228 -7.57 0.45 8.09
N MET A 229 -7.91 -0.82 7.87
CA MET A 229 -7.07 -1.76 7.12
C MET A 229 -7.70 -1.99 5.74
N SER A 230 -6.96 -1.74 4.67
CA SER A 230 -7.33 -2.10 3.30
C SER A 230 -7.30 -3.63 3.09
N ASP A 231 -7.78 -4.11 1.93
CA ASP A 231 -7.68 -5.52 1.56
C ASP A 231 -6.20 -5.96 1.49
N ALA A 232 -5.30 -5.08 0.98
CA ALA A 232 -3.86 -5.33 0.94
C ALA A 232 -3.25 -5.38 2.35
N ASP A 233 -3.66 -4.49 3.25
CA ASP A 233 -3.16 -4.47 4.64
C ASP A 233 -3.58 -5.74 5.38
N VAL A 234 -4.82 -6.19 5.19
CA VAL A 234 -5.34 -7.44 5.74
C VAL A 234 -4.57 -8.64 5.19
N PHE A 235 -4.26 -8.64 3.88
CA PHE A 235 -3.43 -9.67 3.24
C PHE A 235 -2.04 -9.71 3.87
N ILE A 236 -1.34 -8.58 3.98
CA ILE A 236 0.01 -8.50 4.55
C ILE A 236 0.00 -9.00 5.99
N HIS A 237 -0.91 -8.46 6.81
CA HIS A 237 -0.96 -8.80 8.23
C HIS A 237 -1.27 -10.28 8.43
N ARG A 238 -2.18 -10.86 7.62
CA ARG A 238 -2.53 -12.28 7.70
C ARG A 238 -1.37 -13.22 7.35
N HIS A 239 -0.59 -12.91 6.32
CA HIS A 239 0.39 -13.87 5.80
C HIS A 239 1.78 -13.68 6.41
N PHE A 240 2.16 -12.44 6.74
CA PHE A 240 3.52 -12.14 7.20
C PHE A 240 3.60 -11.75 8.68
N PHE A 241 2.47 -11.44 9.30
CA PHE A 241 2.36 -11.18 10.74
C PHE A 241 1.25 -12.01 11.42
N PRO A 242 1.22 -13.35 11.23
CA PRO A 242 0.10 -14.21 11.61
C PRO A 242 -0.02 -14.49 13.12
N HIS A 243 1.00 -14.16 13.92
CA HIS A 243 1.00 -14.54 15.33
C HIS A 243 -0.08 -13.74 16.11
N PRO A 244 -0.88 -14.34 17.02
CA PRO A 244 -1.95 -13.62 17.74
C PRO A 244 -1.50 -12.46 18.66
N ASN A 245 -0.19 -12.29 18.82
CA ASN A 245 0.43 -11.17 19.55
C ASN A 245 0.98 -10.08 18.64
N MET A 246 0.88 -10.28 17.33
CA MET A 246 1.24 -9.26 16.37
C MET A 246 0.06 -8.32 16.12
N VAL A 247 0.38 -7.06 15.89
CA VAL A 247 -0.57 -5.98 15.68
C VAL A 247 -0.20 -5.19 14.43
N ALA A 248 -1.18 -4.55 13.81
CA ALA A 248 -0.95 -3.53 12.80
C ALA A 248 -1.31 -2.16 13.37
N TYR A 249 -0.43 -1.17 13.22
CA TYR A 249 -0.69 0.21 13.65
C TYR A 249 -0.89 1.10 12.45
N VAL A 250 -2.03 1.78 12.37
CA VAL A 250 -2.36 2.68 11.27
C VAL A 250 -2.47 4.10 11.79
N LEU A 251 -1.73 5.02 11.19
CA LEU A 251 -1.74 6.45 11.52
C LEU A 251 -2.15 7.27 10.30
N ASP A 252 -3.09 8.20 10.47
CA ASP A 252 -3.33 9.25 9.49
C ASP A 252 -2.69 10.56 9.99
N PRO A 253 -1.51 10.95 9.49
CA PRO A 253 -0.82 12.16 9.95
C PRO A 253 -1.61 13.45 9.60
N THR A 254 -2.49 13.40 8.60
CA THR A 254 -3.31 14.56 8.21
C THR A 254 -4.39 14.84 9.25
N THR A 255 -5.08 13.80 9.74
CA THR A 255 -6.10 13.96 10.78
C THR A 255 -5.56 13.85 12.20
N GLY A 256 -4.35 13.28 12.38
CA GLY A 256 -3.79 12.94 13.69
C GLY A 256 -4.51 11.80 14.39
N ARG A 257 -5.26 11.00 13.65
CA ARG A 257 -5.93 9.81 14.18
C ARG A 257 -5.04 8.61 13.96
N ASP A 258 -5.04 7.71 14.93
CA ASP A 258 -4.35 6.44 14.85
C ASP A 258 -5.18 5.32 15.45
N GLY A 259 -4.71 4.09 15.29
CA GLY A 259 -5.32 2.92 15.89
C GLY A 259 -4.51 1.66 15.65
N PHE A 260 -4.63 0.73 16.58
CA PHE A 260 -4.14 -0.63 16.41
C PHE A 260 -5.22 -1.54 15.86
N PHE A 261 -4.79 -2.56 15.14
CA PHE A 261 -5.58 -3.72 14.71
C PHE A 261 -4.89 -4.96 15.24
N TYR A 262 -5.67 -5.93 15.69
CA TYR A 262 -5.15 -7.14 16.35
C TYR A 262 -6.00 -8.34 16.01
N TRP A 263 -5.46 -9.53 16.30
CA TRP A 263 -6.13 -10.80 16.11
C TRP A 263 -7.17 -11.07 17.20
N HIS A 264 -8.38 -11.43 16.78
CA HIS A 264 -9.44 -11.94 17.63
C HIS A 264 -10.16 -13.08 16.90
N ASP A 265 -10.09 -14.30 17.44
CA ASP A 265 -10.71 -15.52 16.88
C ASP A 265 -10.40 -15.72 15.38
N GLY A 266 -9.13 -15.55 15.00
CA GLY A 266 -8.65 -15.70 13.62
C GLY A 266 -9.06 -14.57 12.66
N LYS A 267 -9.69 -13.51 13.19
CA LYS A 267 -10.08 -12.30 12.45
C LYS A 267 -9.24 -11.12 12.89
N ILE A 268 -9.00 -10.22 11.95
CA ILE A 268 -8.30 -8.94 12.21
C ILE A 268 -9.37 -7.90 12.50
N GLY A 269 -9.25 -7.23 13.64
CA GLY A 269 -10.22 -6.25 14.11
C GLY A 269 -9.57 -5.03 14.75
N VAL A 270 -10.32 -3.93 14.81
CA VAL A 270 -9.87 -2.69 15.48
C VAL A 270 -9.67 -2.95 16.97
N CYS A 271 -8.52 -2.53 17.49
CA CYS A 271 -8.25 -2.40 18.91
C CYS A 271 -9.07 -1.25 19.50
N PRO A 272 -10.06 -1.52 20.38
CA PRO A 272 -10.94 -0.46 20.89
C PRO A 272 -10.21 0.63 21.67
N SER A 273 -9.06 0.29 22.27
CA SER A 273 -8.20 1.19 23.03
C SER A 273 -6.82 0.57 23.19
N TYR A 274 -5.78 1.40 23.17
CA TYR A 274 -4.42 1.02 23.55
C TYR A 274 -3.88 2.03 24.56
N GLY A 275 -2.93 1.59 25.40
CA GLY A 275 -2.32 2.42 26.44
C GLY A 275 -1.05 3.12 25.96
N LEU A 276 -0.92 4.41 26.24
CA LEU A 276 0.37 5.10 26.15
C LEU A 276 1.14 4.89 27.46
N VAL A 277 2.37 4.39 27.35
CA VAL A 277 3.27 4.14 28.48
C VAL A 277 4.41 5.15 28.44
N GLY A 278 4.73 5.77 29.57
CA GLY A 278 5.81 6.75 29.63
C GLY A 278 5.78 7.57 30.90
N THR A 279 6.74 8.49 31.04
CA THR A 279 6.74 9.42 32.16
C THR A 279 5.59 10.42 32.04
N PRO A 280 5.19 11.09 33.13
CA PRO A 280 4.20 12.17 33.06
C PRO A 280 4.56 13.29 32.08
N ARG A 281 5.84 13.47 31.73
CA ARG A 281 6.28 14.42 30.70
C ARG A 281 5.98 13.90 29.31
N ASP A 282 6.18 12.61 29.08
CA ASP A 282 6.01 11.98 27.76
C ASP A 282 4.54 11.90 27.37
N LEU A 283 3.66 11.70 28.37
CA LEU A 283 2.21 11.59 28.22
C LEU A 283 1.50 12.94 28.03
N LYS A 284 2.20 14.08 28.13
CA LYS A 284 1.56 15.37 27.87
C LYS A 284 1.21 15.45 26.38
N PRO A 285 -0.05 15.79 26.03
CA PRO A 285 -0.42 16.01 24.63
C PRO A 285 0.49 17.08 24.05
N HIS A 286 1.18 16.78 22.94
CA HIS A 286 1.75 17.85 22.13
C HIS A 286 0.58 18.73 21.70
N HIS A 287 0.53 19.95 22.23
CA HIS A 287 -0.37 20.96 21.70
C HIS A 287 0.03 21.19 20.25
N ARG A 288 -0.68 20.55 19.31
CA ARG A 288 -0.72 21.05 17.93
C ARG A 288 -1.17 22.51 18.07
N PRO A 289 -0.38 23.49 17.61
CA PRO A 289 -0.96 24.78 17.32
C PRO A 289 -2.08 24.46 16.33
N ARG A 290 -3.35 24.65 16.73
CA ARG A 290 -4.40 24.80 15.73
C ARG A 290 -3.89 25.92 14.82
N GLU A 291 -3.54 25.59 13.58
CA GLU A 291 -3.48 26.62 12.56
C GLU A 291 -4.86 27.27 12.59
N LYS A 292 -4.93 28.48 13.18
CA LYS A 292 -6.12 29.28 13.12
C LYS A 292 -6.43 29.42 11.63
N PRO A 293 -7.68 29.23 11.17
CA PRO A 293 -8.03 29.57 9.80
C PRO A 293 -7.49 30.97 9.55
N ARG A 294 -6.59 31.08 8.56
CA ARG A 294 -5.87 32.31 8.27
C ARG A 294 -6.94 33.38 8.04
N LYS A 295 -7.07 34.32 8.98
CA LYS A 295 -7.94 35.47 8.81
C LYS A 295 -7.37 36.18 7.59
N VAL A 296 -8.11 36.20 6.48
CA VAL A 296 -7.75 37.01 5.32
C VAL A 296 -7.94 38.45 5.78
N GLU A 297 -6.86 39.06 6.27
CA GLU A 297 -6.83 40.49 6.55
C GLU A 297 -6.69 41.23 5.21
N PRO A 298 -7.43 42.34 5.00
CA PRO A 298 -7.32 43.11 3.78
C PRO A 298 -5.90 43.67 3.68
N VAL A 299 -5.24 43.44 2.54
CA VAL A 299 -3.92 44.01 2.25
C VAL A 299 -4.02 45.55 2.27
N PRO A 300 -3.22 46.26 3.08
CA PRO A 300 -3.23 47.72 3.08
C PRO A 300 -2.55 48.26 1.82
N ARG A 301 -3.17 49.28 1.24
CA ARG A 301 -2.71 50.02 0.06
C ARG A 301 -1.49 50.85 0.46
N ALA A 302 -0.33 50.54 -0.12
CA ALA A 302 0.87 51.36 0.01
C ALA A 302 0.80 52.56 -0.95
N GLU A 303 1.03 53.76 -0.42
CA GLU A 303 1.16 55.01 -1.16
C GLU A 303 2.56 55.12 -1.76
N GLU A 304 2.60 55.62 -3.00
CA GLU A 304 3.76 55.83 -3.84
C GLU A 304 4.55 57.08 -3.42
N GLU A 305 5.88 57.01 -3.37
CA GLU A 305 6.76 58.11 -3.82
C GLU A 305 8.12 57.54 -4.29
N GLY A 306 8.61 57.99 -5.46
CA GLY A 306 10.04 57.97 -5.79
C GLY A 306 10.45 57.30 -7.11
N GLU A 307 10.21 57.99 -8.21
CA GLU A 307 10.45 57.63 -9.61
C GLU A 307 11.93 57.48 -10.01
N LEU A 308 12.30 56.35 -10.64
CA LEU A 308 13.36 56.30 -11.65
C LEU A 308 12.86 55.50 -12.86
N THR A 309 12.86 56.16 -14.00
CA THR A 309 12.19 55.80 -15.24
C THR A 309 12.91 54.65 -15.98
N VAL A 310 12.19 53.54 -16.20
CA VAL A 310 12.55 52.52 -17.19
C VAL A 310 11.43 52.43 -18.23
N LYS A 311 11.78 52.72 -19.49
CA LYS A 311 10.87 52.73 -20.66
C LYS A 311 10.10 51.40 -20.80
N PRO A 312 8.80 51.41 -21.13
CA PRO A 312 8.05 50.18 -21.33
C PRO A 312 8.51 49.46 -22.61
N ARG A 313 8.89 48.19 -22.47
CA ARG A 313 9.03 47.28 -23.62
C ARG A 313 7.64 47.02 -24.19
N ARG A 314 7.39 47.56 -25.39
CA ARG A 314 6.22 47.21 -26.21
C ARG A 314 6.29 45.72 -26.54
N PHE A 315 5.33 44.94 -26.04
CA PHE A 315 5.10 43.60 -26.56
C PHE A 315 4.45 43.72 -27.94
N ASP A 316 5.18 43.26 -28.96
CA ASP A 316 4.75 43.31 -30.35
C ASP A 316 3.68 42.23 -30.58
N VAL A 317 2.42 42.65 -30.67
CA VAL A 317 1.23 41.78 -30.88
C VAL A 317 1.43 40.88 -32.12
N ARG A 318 2.27 41.30 -33.07
CA ARG A 318 2.64 40.52 -34.25
C ARG A 318 3.36 39.21 -33.89
N ASN A 319 4.20 39.18 -32.85
CA ASN A 319 4.95 37.98 -32.45
C ASN A 319 4.07 36.96 -31.72
N VAL A 320 3.04 37.43 -30.99
CA VAL A 320 2.05 36.55 -30.35
C VAL A 320 1.16 35.89 -31.40
N VAL A 321 0.77 36.65 -32.44
CA VAL A 321 -0.02 36.11 -33.56
C VAL A 321 0.80 35.12 -34.40
N ILE A 322 2.10 35.38 -34.62
CA ILE A 322 3.00 34.43 -35.31
C ILE A 322 3.16 33.13 -34.50
N ALA A 323 3.31 33.22 -33.16
CA ALA A 323 3.41 32.03 -32.31
C ALA A 323 2.11 31.21 -32.30
N ALA A 324 0.95 31.87 -32.28
CA ALA A 324 -0.35 31.20 -32.37
C ALA A 324 -0.56 30.54 -33.73
N LEU A 325 -0.17 31.20 -34.84
CA LEU A 325 -0.22 30.61 -36.18
C LEU A 325 0.73 29.41 -36.33
N ALA A 326 1.92 29.46 -35.73
CA ALA A 326 2.88 28.36 -35.71
C ALA A 326 2.30 27.11 -35.00
N LEU A 327 1.62 27.31 -33.86
CA LEU A 327 0.93 26.23 -33.12
C LEU A 327 -0.24 25.64 -33.92
N VAL A 328 -1.01 26.47 -34.64
CA VAL A 328 -2.09 25.99 -35.50
C VAL A 328 -1.54 25.22 -36.72
N THR A 329 -0.44 25.67 -37.33
CA THR A 329 0.21 24.92 -38.42
C THR A 329 0.81 23.60 -37.94
N LEU A 330 1.37 23.56 -36.73
CA LEU A 330 1.89 22.33 -36.13
C LEU A 330 0.76 21.34 -35.82
N TYR A 331 -0.38 21.83 -35.33
CA TYR A 331 -1.58 21.01 -35.10
C TYR A 331 -2.17 20.46 -36.41
N LEU A 332 -2.24 21.28 -37.47
CA LEU A 332 -2.73 20.84 -38.78
C LEU A 332 -1.76 19.85 -39.46
N ALA A 333 -0.45 19.98 -39.26
CA ALA A 333 0.54 19.01 -39.73
C ALA A 333 0.41 17.66 -38.99
N PHE A 334 0.15 17.68 -37.68
CA PHE A 334 -0.10 16.47 -36.89
C PHE A 334 -1.43 15.79 -37.25
N ALA A 335 -2.49 16.58 -37.48
CA ALA A 335 -3.78 16.08 -37.92
C ALA A 335 -3.73 15.50 -39.35
N GLY A 336 -2.93 16.07 -40.25
CA GLY A 336 -2.69 15.55 -41.59
C GLY A 336 -1.95 14.21 -41.60
N ALA A 337 -0.98 14.02 -40.72
CA ALA A 337 -0.23 12.77 -40.58
C ALA A 337 -1.10 11.60 -40.06
N ALA A 338 -2.13 11.89 -39.23
CA ALA A 338 -3.07 10.89 -38.73
C ALA A 338 -4.07 10.39 -39.80
N VAL A 339 -4.40 11.23 -40.78
CA VAL A 339 -5.33 10.86 -41.87
C VAL A 339 -4.66 9.96 -42.92
N GLN A 340 -3.33 10.00 -43.05
CA GLN A 340 -2.61 9.23 -44.07
C GLN A 340 -2.29 7.78 -43.68
N ARG A 341 -2.48 7.40 -42.40
CA ARG A 341 -2.25 6.03 -41.91
C ARG A 341 -3.44 5.07 -42.03
N ASN A 342 -4.62 5.54 -42.45
CA ASN A 342 -5.85 4.71 -42.50
C ASN A 342 -6.28 4.28 -43.92
N ALA A 343 -5.42 4.38 -44.93
CA ALA A 343 -5.71 3.96 -46.30
C ALA A 343 -4.99 2.65 -46.68
N ALA A 344 -5.26 1.56 -45.96
CA ALA A 344 -5.03 0.19 -46.46
C ALA A 344 -5.59 -0.82 -45.47
N ARG A 345 -6.83 -1.25 -45.67
CA ARG A 345 -7.36 -2.56 -45.25
C ARG A 345 -8.75 -2.72 -45.86
N GLU A 346 -8.83 -3.52 -46.91
CA GLU A 346 -10.10 -3.98 -47.50
C GLU A 346 -10.86 -4.88 -46.50
N PRO A 347 -12.21 -4.93 -46.54
CA PRO A 347 -12.99 -5.82 -45.70
C PRO A 347 -13.20 -7.18 -46.39
N VAL A 348 -12.79 -8.26 -45.72
CA VAL A 348 -13.22 -9.63 -46.08
C VAL A 348 -14.52 -9.94 -45.33
N VAL A 349 -15.55 -10.28 -46.10
CA VAL A 349 -16.85 -10.75 -45.65
C VAL A 349 -16.77 -12.23 -45.24
N SER A 350 -17.26 -12.59 -44.05
CA SER A 350 -18.01 -13.85 -43.86
C SER A 350 -18.89 -13.79 -42.61
N ALA A 351 -20.13 -14.28 -42.74
CA ALA A 351 -21.24 -14.19 -41.82
C ALA A 351 -21.19 -15.23 -40.66
N PRO A 352 -21.95 -15.04 -39.56
CA PRO A 352 -22.05 -16.01 -38.47
C PRO A 352 -23.30 -16.91 -38.60
N PRO A 353 -23.33 -18.10 -37.96
CA PRO A 353 -24.59 -18.74 -37.62
C PRO A 353 -25.06 -18.34 -36.22
N THR A 354 -26.20 -17.65 -36.20
CA THR A 354 -27.39 -17.86 -35.36
C THR A 354 -27.23 -18.52 -33.99
N GLY A 355 -27.67 -17.76 -32.97
CA GLY A 355 -28.10 -18.25 -31.66
C GLY A 355 -28.77 -17.12 -30.87
N ASN A 356 -30.05 -16.85 -31.17
CA ASN A 356 -30.86 -15.84 -30.50
C ASN A 356 -31.03 -16.13 -29.00
N VAL A 357 -30.75 -15.14 -28.15
CA VAL A 357 -31.59 -14.84 -26.98
C VAL A 357 -31.86 -13.34 -27.04
N VAL A 358 -33.07 -13.00 -27.46
CA VAL A 358 -33.62 -11.64 -27.37
C VAL A 358 -34.08 -11.47 -25.93
N GLU A 359 -33.42 -10.59 -25.18
CA GLU A 359 -34.03 -9.93 -24.04
C GLU A 359 -33.98 -8.42 -24.30
N THR A 360 -35.16 -7.85 -24.28
CA THR A 360 -35.57 -6.49 -24.63
C THR A 360 -34.70 -5.40 -23.98
N ARG A 361 -34.11 -4.51 -24.80
CA ARG A 361 -33.59 -3.21 -24.33
C ARG A 361 -34.77 -2.31 -23.96
N GLU A 362 -35.10 -2.27 -22.67
CA GLU A 362 -35.91 -1.19 -22.11
C GLU A 362 -35.14 0.14 -22.18
N VAL A 363 -35.85 1.20 -22.56
CA VAL A 363 -35.39 2.59 -22.50
C VAL A 363 -35.01 2.90 -21.04
N PRO A 364 -33.79 3.41 -20.75
CA PRO A 364 -33.38 3.68 -19.38
C PRO A 364 -34.27 4.80 -18.79
N PRO A 365 -34.86 4.61 -17.60
CA PRO A 365 -35.77 5.59 -17.03
C PRO A 365 -35.04 6.89 -16.68
N ALA A 366 -35.70 8.02 -16.92
CA ALA A 366 -35.21 9.38 -16.63
C ALA A 366 -35.19 9.72 -15.12
N GLY A 367 -35.00 8.74 -14.24
CA GLY A 367 -35.10 8.88 -12.79
C GLY A 367 -34.10 8.04 -12.01
N ASP A 368 -34.16 8.13 -10.69
CA ASP A 368 -33.24 7.42 -9.79
C ASP A 368 -33.36 5.91 -9.98
N THR A 369 -32.23 5.25 -10.21
CA THR A 369 -32.15 3.78 -10.22
C THR A 369 -31.82 3.29 -8.82
N ILE A 370 -32.50 2.25 -8.34
CA ILE A 370 -32.17 1.66 -7.04
C ILE A 370 -31.06 0.63 -7.22
N TYR A 371 -29.96 0.81 -6.49
CA TYR A 371 -28.80 -0.07 -6.50
C TYR A 371 -28.65 -0.77 -5.16
N ALA A 372 -28.52 -2.10 -5.18
CA ALA A 372 -28.19 -2.90 -4.01
C ALA A 372 -26.67 -3.01 -3.90
N ILE A 373 -26.11 -2.58 -2.76
CA ILE A 373 -24.67 -2.65 -2.45
C ILE A 373 -24.20 -4.10 -2.56
N LYS A 374 -23.16 -4.35 -3.36
CA LYS A 374 -22.52 -5.65 -3.50
C LYS A 374 -21.32 -5.77 -2.56
N HIS A 375 -20.80 -6.99 -2.44
CA HIS A 375 -19.55 -7.21 -1.73
C HIS A 375 -18.42 -6.36 -2.34
N ASN A 376 -17.61 -5.73 -1.48
CA ASN A 376 -16.51 -4.83 -1.85
C ASN A 376 -16.89 -3.51 -2.58
N ASP A 377 -18.17 -3.11 -2.53
CA ASP A 377 -18.60 -1.79 -2.99
C ASP A 377 -18.29 -0.71 -1.95
N ASN A 378 -17.67 0.38 -2.42
CA ASN A 378 -17.55 1.65 -1.69
C ASN A 378 -18.09 2.79 -2.57
N PRO A 379 -18.41 3.98 -2.01
CA PRO A 379 -19.01 5.08 -2.78
C PRO A 379 -18.23 5.44 -4.03
N TRP A 380 -16.90 5.41 -3.95
CA TRP A 380 -16.02 5.70 -5.07
C TRP A 380 -16.14 4.63 -6.16
N ARG A 381 -16.07 3.33 -5.83
CA ARG A 381 -16.21 2.22 -6.78
C ARG A 381 -17.57 2.19 -7.46
N ILE A 382 -18.64 2.48 -6.71
CA ILE A 382 -19.99 2.58 -7.29
C ILE A 382 -20.03 3.73 -8.30
N CYS A 383 -19.51 4.91 -7.93
CA CYS A 383 -19.52 6.07 -8.81
C CYS A 383 -18.59 5.89 -10.04
N ASN A 384 -17.42 5.30 -9.86
CA ASN A 384 -16.52 5.00 -10.97
C ASN A 384 -17.15 4.01 -11.95
N ARG A 385 -17.82 2.96 -11.43
CA ARG A 385 -18.49 1.95 -12.25
C ARG A 385 -19.73 2.48 -12.98
N VAL A 386 -20.55 3.28 -12.30
CA VAL A 386 -21.85 3.73 -12.84
C VAL A 386 -21.72 5.01 -13.66
N TYR A 387 -20.86 5.94 -13.24
CA TYR A 387 -20.73 7.26 -13.84
C TYR A 387 -19.40 7.48 -14.55
N GLY A 388 -18.42 6.57 -14.44
CA GLY A 388 -17.06 6.77 -14.94
C GLY A 388 -16.31 7.88 -14.21
N ASP A 389 -16.68 8.16 -12.95
CA ASP A 389 -16.15 9.29 -12.17
C ASP A 389 -16.29 8.99 -10.67
N GLY A 390 -15.24 8.46 -10.05
CA GLY A 390 -15.23 8.05 -8.64
C GLY A 390 -15.32 9.22 -7.65
N GLU A 391 -14.92 10.42 -8.06
CA GLU A 391 -14.98 11.65 -7.25
C GLU A 391 -16.42 12.06 -6.92
N LEU A 392 -17.41 11.49 -7.61
CA LEU A 392 -18.82 11.68 -7.29
C LEU A 392 -19.28 10.95 -6.02
N GLY A 393 -18.44 10.08 -5.44
CA GLY A 393 -18.73 9.26 -4.26
C GLY A 393 -19.34 10.03 -3.07
N PRO A 394 -18.69 11.10 -2.56
CA PRO A 394 -19.21 11.90 -1.45
C PRO A 394 -20.59 12.52 -1.74
N TYR A 395 -20.81 12.95 -2.99
CA TYR A 395 -22.07 13.57 -3.41
C TYR A 395 -23.19 12.54 -3.57
N LEU A 396 -22.87 11.33 -4.02
CA LEU A 396 -23.80 10.20 -4.04
C LEU A 396 -24.26 9.85 -2.61
N MET A 397 -23.34 9.86 -1.64
CA MET A 397 -23.69 9.62 -0.24
C MET A 397 -24.59 10.73 0.31
N ARG A 398 -24.23 11.99 0.06
CA ARG A 398 -25.05 13.16 0.44
C ARG A 398 -26.45 13.10 -0.18
N TYR A 399 -26.57 12.68 -1.45
CA TYR A 399 -27.84 12.51 -2.14
C TYR A 399 -28.74 11.46 -1.44
N ASN A 400 -28.13 10.41 -0.90
CA ASN A 400 -28.82 9.34 -0.17
C ASN A 400 -29.03 9.64 1.33
N GLY A 401 -28.73 10.86 1.79
CA GLY A 401 -28.82 11.22 3.21
C GLY A 401 -27.81 10.50 4.10
N LEU A 402 -26.73 9.94 3.51
CA LEU A 402 -25.67 9.24 4.21
C LEU A 402 -24.50 10.19 4.47
N LYS A 403 -23.72 9.91 5.53
CA LYS A 403 -22.46 10.61 5.81
C LYS A 403 -21.48 10.37 4.64
N PRO A 404 -20.49 11.26 4.39
CA PRO A 404 -19.56 11.11 3.26
C PRO A 404 -18.83 9.76 3.21
N ASN A 405 -18.56 9.16 4.38
CA ASN A 405 -17.94 7.84 4.54
C ASN A 405 -18.84 6.92 5.39
N PRO A 406 -19.93 6.36 4.84
CA PRO A 406 -20.76 5.42 5.58
C PRO A 406 -20.17 4.01 5.49
N CYS A 407 -20.32 3.21 6.55
CA CYS A 407 -20.14 1.77 6.43
C CYS A 407 -21.32 1.22 5.61
N LEU A 408 -21.11 1.01 4.31
CA LEU A 408 -22.13 0.43 3.42
C LEU A 408 -22.28 -1.06 3.72
N GLN A 409 -23.52 -1.50 3.96
CA GLN A 409 -23.80 -2.91 4.21
C GLN A 409 -24.14 -3.61 2.89
N VAL A 410 -23.60 -4.81 2.67
CA VAL A 410 -23.98 -5.64 1.51
C VAL A 410 -25.49 -5.90 1.55
N GLY A 411 -26.16 -5.64 0.43
CA GLY A 411 -27.62 -5.70 0.29
C GLY A 411 -28.36 -4.39 0.64
N GLN A 412 -27.69 -3.38 1.22
CA GLN A 412 -28.27 -2.06 1.44
C GLN A 412 -28.68 -1.45 0.09
N ARG A 413 -29.85 -0.81 0.03
CA ARG A 413 -30.36 -0.19 -1.21
C ARG A 413 -30.12 1.31 -1.18
N ILE A 414 -29.40 1.83 -2.18
CA ILE A 414 -29.15 3.26 -2.39
C ILE A 414 -29.74 3.71 -3.72
N LYS A 415 -30.05 5.00 -3.85
CA LYS A 415 -30.50 5.64 -5.09
C LYS A 415 -29.31 6.15 -5.88
N LEU A 416 -29.28 5.82 -7.17
CA LEU A 416 -28.35 6.32 -8.16
C LEU A 416 -29.07 7.34 -9.05
N PRO A 417 -28.93 8.65 -8.80
CA PRO A 417 -29.51 9.67 -9.67
C PRO A 417 -28.72 9.81 -10.99
N PRO A 418 -29.23 10.55 -11.99
CA PRO A 418 -28.46 10.89 -13.18
C PRO A 418 -27.15 11.62 -12.85
N LYS A 419 -26.07 11.37 -13.61
CA LYS A 419 -24.74 11.98 -13.40
C LYS A 419 -24.79 13.51 -13.28
N ALA A 420 -25.64 14.17 -14.06
CA ALA A 420 -25.82 15.62 -14.03
C ALA A 420 -26.33 16.15 -12.67
N THR A 421 -27.11 15.35 -11.94
CA THR A 421 -27.61 15.70 -10.60
C THR A 421 -26.49 15.71 -9.58
N LEU A 422 -25.57 14.74 -9.65
CA LEU A 422 -24.40 14.69 -8.76
C LEU A 422 -23.40 15.81 -9.07
N LYS A 423 -23.19 16.16 -10.36
CA LYS A 423 -22.34 17.29 -10.73
C LYS A 423 -22.85 18.63 -10.20
N LYS A 424 -24.17 18.88 -10.26
CA LYS A 424 -24.79 20.07 -9.65
C LYS A 424 -24.64 20.12 -8.12
N LEU A 425 -24.53 18.97 -7.46
CA LEU A 425 -24.24 18.88 -6.02
C LEU A 425 -22.76 19.10 -5.71
N ALA A 426 -21.87 18.89 -6.68
CA ALA A 426 -20.44 19.17 -6.56
C ALA A 426 -20.10 20.65 -6.75
N GLU A 427 -20.90 21.37 -7.53
CA GLU A 427 -20.78 22.82 -7.76
C GLU A 427 -21.36 23.69 -6.62
N ARG A 428 -21.97 23.07 -5.59
CA ARG A 428 -22.63 23.73 -4.44
C ARG A 428 -21.98 23.39 -3.12
#